data_AF-A0A1H3NNN7-F1
#
_entry.id   AF-A0A1H3NNN7-F1
#
_cell.length_a   1.000
_cell.length_b   1.000
_cell.length_c   1.000
_cell.angle_alpha   90.00
_cell.angle_beta   90.00
_cell.angle_gamma   90.00
#
_symmetry.space_group_name_H-M   'P 1'
#
loop_
_entity.id
_entity.type
_entity.pdbx_description
1 polymer ?
#
loop_
_entity_poly.entity_id
_entity_poly.type
_entity_poly.pdbx_seq_one_letter_code
_entity_poly.pdbx_strand_id
1 'polypeptide(L)'
;MPIDLREHNPDDGIDIRPGTNKAAIIKLLYRDTNLAYTPAEIQEALDLPRGTPSTTLSRLRDDGLIGKTSDGLYHGFEHRDDLRRFARSLVQLDDMFTRYPDPGLTPGDVEQTGSGAKTELPRDRGTERHAPSEEPSPSDWVADAGTDSDGREEQ
;
A
#
# COMPACT_ATOMS: atom_id res chain seq x y z
N MET A 1 5.75 -12.04 -27.74
CA MET A 1 7.11 -12.21 -27.17
C MET A 1 7.05 -13.34 -26.16
N PRO A 2 7.84 -14.42 -26.31
CA PRO A 2 7.95 -15.46 -25.28
C PRO A 2 8.70 -14.93 -24.06
N ILE A 3 8.40 -15.49 -22.89
CA ILE A 3 9.04 -15.14 -21.61
C ILE A 3 9.88 -16.35 -21.19
N ASP A 4 11.12 -16.15 -20.75
CA ASP A 4 12.00 -17.24 -20.31
C ASP A 4 11.69 -17.62 -18.85
N LEU A 5 11.07 -18.78 -18.66
CA LEU A 5 10.67 -19.28 -17.34
C LEU A 5 11.87 -19.73 -16.47
N ARG A 6 13.09 -19.77 -17.02
CA ARG A 6 14.31 -20.12 -16.26
C ARG A 6 14.94 -18.91 -15.56
N GLU A 7 14.61 -17.71 -16.01
CA GLU A 7 15.00 -16.44 -15.38
C GLU A 7 13.92 -15.93 -14.41
N HIS A 8 12.72 -16.53 -14.44
CA HIS A 8 11.64 -16.20 -13.53
C HIS A 8 11.94 -16.80 -12.14
N ASN A 9 12.56 -16.03 -11.27
CA ASN A 9 12.79 -16.43 -9.89
C ASN A 9 11.47 -16.29 -9.11
N PRO A 10 10.91 -17.35 -8.52
CA PRO A 10 9.71 -17.24 -7.68
C PRO A 10 9.94 -16.39 -6.40
N ASP A 11 11.21 -16.12 -6.07
CA ASP A 11 11.63 -15.18 -5.02
C ASP A 11 11.81 -13.74 -5.54
N ASP A 12 11.65 -13.48 -6.85
CA ASP A 12 11.50 -12.11 -7.33
C ASP A 12 10.19 -11.57 -6.75
N GLY A 13 10.28 -10.41 -6.10
CA GLY A 13 9.16 -9.81 -5.39
C GLY A 13 7.88 -9.77 -6.22
N ILE A 14 6.73 -9.76 -5.54
CA ILE A 14 5.38 -9.72 -6.12
C ILE A 14 5.31 -8.73 -7.31
N ASP A 15 5.37 -9.24 -8.55
CA ASP A 15 5.22 -8.44 -9.78
C ASP A 15 3.73 -8.16 -10.04
N ILE A 16 3.14 -7.38 -9.13
CA ILE A 16 1.75 -6.97 -9.20
C ILE A 16 1.71 -5.46 -9.05
N ARG A 17 1.43 -4.79 -10.17
CA ARG A 17 1.28 -3.33 -10.18
C ARG A 17 -0.03 -2.92 -9.48
N PRO A 18 0.00 -1.99 -8.51
CA PRO A 18 -1.20 -1.40 -7.93
C PRO A 18 -2.12 -0.79 -9.01
N GLY A 19 -3.42 -0.75 -8.74
CA GLY A 19 -4.44 -0.23 -9.68
C GLY A 19 -4.75 -1.15 -10.87
N THR A 20 -4.16 -2.35 -10.94
CA THR A 20 -4.51 -3.35 -11.97
C THR A 20 -5.58 -4.32 -11.48
N ASN A 21 -6.28 -4.99 -12.41
CA ASN A 21 -7.22 -6.06 -12.07
C ASN A 21 -6.57 -7.18 -11.25
N LYS A 22 -5.29 -7.47 -11.50
CA LYS A 22 -4.50 -8.46 -10.74
C LYS A 22 -4.38 -8.04 -9.27
N ALA A 23 -4.04 -6.77 -9.03
CA ALA A 23 -3.98 -6.20 -7.68
C ALA A 23 -5.35 -6.18 -6.99
N ALA A 24 -6.41 -5.82 -7.70
CA ALA A 24 -7.77 -5.80 -7.16
C ALA A 24 -8.25 -7.20 -6.72
N ILE A 25 -7.99 -8.23 -7.54
CA ILE A 25 -8.32 -9.62 -7.19
C ILE A 25 -7.51 -10.09 -5.98
N ILE A 26 -6.20 -9.82 -5.93
CA ILE A 26 -5.37 -10.16 -4.77
C ILE A 26 -5.88 -9.47 -3.51
N LYS A 27 -6.20 -8.17 -3.58
CA LYS A 27 -6.77 -7.42 -2.47
C LYS A 27 -8.05 -8.07 -1.94
N LEU A 28 -8.94 -8.52 -2.82
CA LEU A 28 -10.18 -9.21 -2.44
C LEU A 28 -9.88 -10.55 -1.73
N LEU A 29 -9.08 -11.42 -2.35
CA LEU A 29 -8.85 -12.79 -1.89
C LEU A 29 -7.97 -12.87 -0.63
N TYR A 30 -7.09 -11.89 -0.41
CA TYR A 30 -6.21 -11.84 0.76
C TYR A 30 -6.73 -10.95 1.89
N ARG A 31 -7.92 -10.33 1.71
CA ARG A 31 -8.62 -9.64 2.81
C ARG A 31 -9.02 -10.61 3.91
N ASP A 32 -9.53 -11.78 3.51
CA ASP A 32 -9.80 -12.91 4.39
C ASP A 32 -9.52 -14.20 3.63
N THR A 33 -8.44 -14.89 4.01
CA THR A 33 -7.98 -16.12 3.36
C THR A 33 -8.85 -17.33 3.70
N ASN A 34 -9.79 -17.21 4.65
CA ASN A 34 -10.78 -18.24 4.94
C ASN A 34 -11.97 -18.21 3.99
N LEU A 35 -12.10 -17.15 3.17
CA LEU A 35 -13.17 -17.02 2.20
C LEU A 35 -12.67 -17.42 0.81
N ALA A 36 -13.54 -18.14 0.09
CA ALA A 36 -13.33 -18.51 -1.29
C ALA A 36 -14.48 -17.98 -2.14
N TYR A 37 -14.18 -17.57 -3.37
CA TYR A 37 -15.13 -16.92 -4.27
C TYR A 37 -15.18 -17.59 -5.64
N THR A 38 -16.35 -17.64 -6.23
CA THR A 38 -16.53 -18.03 -7.63
C THR A 38 -16.05 -16.91 -8.56
N PRO A 39 -15.69 -17.22 -9.83
CA PRO A 39 -15.34 -16.19 -10.81
C PRO A 39 -16.44 -15.13 -11.01
N ALA A 40 -17.71 -15.51 -10.86
CA ALA A 40 -18.85 -14.61 -10.99
C ALA A 40 -18.93 -13.63 -9.81
N GLU A 41 -18.77 -14.12 -8.58
CA GLU A 41 -18.74 -13.25 -7.39
C GLU A 41 -17.55 -12.29 -7.42
N ILE A 42 -16.38 -12.75 -7.89
CA ILE A 42 -15.22 -11.86 -8.07
C ILE A 42 -15.49 -10.81 -9.15
N GLN A 43 -16.16 -11.19 -10.23
CA GLN A 43 -16.55 -10.24 -11.28
C GLN A 43 -17.47 -9.15 -10.73
N GLU A 44 -18.48 -9.55 -9.96
CA GLU A 44 -19.48 -8.65 -9.39
C GLU A 44 -18.87 -7.75 -8.32
N ALA A 45 -18.10 -8.32 -7.38
CA ALA A 45 -17.48 -7.58 -6.29
C ALA A 45 -16.48 -6.50 -6.77
N LEU A 46 -15.87 -6.71 -7.94
CA LEU A 46 -14.86 -5.81 -8.51
C LEU A 46 -15.35 -5.05 -9.75
N ASP A 47 -16.63 -5.19 -10.11
CA ASP A 47 -17.23 -4.62 -11.32
C ASP A 47 -16.38 -4.83 -12.59
N LEU A 48 -15.87 -6.04 -12.77
CA LEU A 48 -14.96 -6.35 -13.88
C LEU A 48 -15.73 -6.66 -15.17
N PRO A 49 -15.17 -6.31 -16.34
CA PRO A 49 -15.73 -6.73 -17.63
C PRO A 49 -15.87 -8.26 -17.72
N ARG A 50 -16.92 -8.71 -18.42
CA ARG A 50 -17.17 -10.15 -18.61
C ARG A 50 -15.95 -10.85 -19.21
N GLY A 51 -15.58 -12.00 -18.63
CA GLY A 51 -14.47 -12.84 -19.10
C GLY A 51 -13.07 -12.40 -18.63
N THR A 52 -12.91 -11.17 -18.16
CA THR A 52 -11.65 -10.69 -17.55
C THR A 52 -11.25 -11.46 -16.28
N PRO A 53 -12.16 -11.76 -15.33
CA PRO A 53 -11.82 -12.50 -14.13
C PRO A 53 -11.25 -13.88 -14.44
N SER A 54 -11.89 -14.67 -15.32
CA SER A 54 -11.47 -16.04 -15.63
C SER A 54 -10.03 -16.12 -16.15
N THR A 55 -9.66 -15.22 -17.07
CA THR A 55 -8.30 -15.16 -17.61
C THR A 55 -7.29 -14.75 -16.52
N THR A 56 -7.64 -13.73 -15.72
CA THR A 56 -6.74 -13.21 -14.68
C THR A 56 -6.54 -14.21 -13.54
N LEU A 57 -7.60 -14.89 -13.12
CA LEU A 57 -7.58 -15.93 -12.08
C LEU A 57 -6.78 -17.15 -12.51
N SER A 58 -6.88 -17.54 -13.79
CA SER A 58 -6.08 -18.65 -14.32
C SER A 58 -4.58 -18.32 -14.25
N ARG A 59 -4.19 -17.12 -14.69
CA ARG A 59 -2.80 -16.65 -14.59
C ARG A 59 -2.31 -16.56 -13.15
N LEU A 60 -3.10 -15.93 -12.26
CA LEU A 60 -2.76 -15.83 -10.84
C LEU A 60 -2.55 -17.19 -10.17
N ARG A 61 -3.36 -18.19 -10.55
CA ARG A 61 -3.21 -19.56 -10.06
C ARG A 61 -1.94 -20.20 -10.63
N ASP A 62 -1.71 -20.06 -11.92
CA ASP A 62 -0.55 -20.64 -12.61
C ASP A 62 0.77 -20.03 -12.09
N ASP A 63 0.75 -18.75 -11.71
CA ASP A 63 1.83 -18.03 -11.05
C ASP A 63 1.99 -18.44 -9.55
N GLY A 64 1.15 -19.32 -9.02
CA GLY A 64 1.20 -19.77 -7.63
C GLY A 64 0.82 -18.69 -6.60
N LEU A 65 0.06 -17.66 -7.01
CA LEU A 65 -0.32 -16.53 -6.16
C LEU A 65 -1.66 -16.75 -5.45
N ILE A 66 -2.51 -17.64 -5.95
CA ILE A 66 -3.83 -17.96 -5.37
C ILE A 66 -4.12 -19.45 -5.46
N GLY A 67 -4.99 -19.93 -4.57
CA GLY A 67 -5.50 -21.29 -4.59
C GLY A 67 -6.81 -21.41 -5.35
N LYS A 68 -7.14 -22.64 -5.75
CA LYS A 68 -8.43 -23.02 -6.31
C LYS A 68 -8.92 -24.32 -5.65
N THR A 69 -10.14 -24.31 -5.14
CA THR A 69 -10.77 -25.50 -4.54
C THR A 69 -11.23 -26.48 -5.63
N SER A 70 -11.55 -27.72 -5.22
CA SER A 70 -12.13 -28.74 -6.13
C SER A 70 -13.39 -28.25 -6.83
N ASP A 71 -14.18 -27.44 -6.14
CA ASP A 71 -15.49 -26.95 -6.59
C ASP A 71 -15.36 -25.68 -7.44
N GLY A 72 -14.13 -25.23 -7.65
CA GLY A 72 -13.79 -24.15 -8.57
C GLY A 72 -13.75 -22.76 -7.97
N LEU A 73 -13.80 -22.64 -6.64
CA LEU A 73 -13.68 -21.36 -5.93
C LEU A 73 -12.21 -20.97 -5.76
N TYR A 74 -11.94 -19.67 -5.75
CA TYR A 74 -10.60 -19.11 -5.63
C TYR A 74 -10.42 -18.47 -4.25
N HIS A 75 -9.24 -18.64 -3.66
CA HIS A 75 -8.91 -18.12 -2.33
C HIS A 75 -7.44 -17.69 -2.25
N GLY A 76 -7.11 -16.82 -1.29
CA GLY A 76 -5.73 -16.51 -0.96
C GLY A 76 -5.06 -17.64 -0.18
N PHE A 77 -3.72 -17.66 -0.15
CA PHE A 77 -2.96 -18.60 0.67
C PHE A 77 -2.63 -17.99 2.03
N GLU A 78 -2.94 -18.69 3.12
CA GLU A 78 -2.62 -18.19 4.47
C GLU A 78 -1.11 -18.04 4.69
N HIS A 79 -0.31 -18.91 4.09
CA HIS A 79 1.15 -18.95 4.25
C HIS A 79 1.89 -17.90 3.41
N ARG A 80 1.19 -17.15 2.54
CA ARG A 80 1.79 -16.09 1.69
C ARG A 80 1.68 -14.73 2.38
N ASP A 81 2.48 -14.55 3.42
CA ASP A 81 2.51 -13.30 4.19
C ASP A 81 2.96 -12.09 3.35
N ASP A 82 3.77 -12.31 2.33
CA ASP A 82 4.15 -11.32 1.33
C ASP A 82 2.90 -10.75 0.62
N LEU A 83 2.00 -11.62 0.14
CA LEU A 83 0.78 -11.22 -0.56
C LEU A 83 -0.25 -10.60 0.39
N ARG A 84 -0.33 -11.08 1.64
CA ARG A 84 -1.15 -10.45 2.69
C ARG A 84 -0.67 -9.03 3.01
N ARG A 85 0.65 -8.85 3.14
CA ARG A 85 1.26 -7.53 3.37
C ARG A 85 1.01 -6.61 2.18
N PHE A 86 1.16 -7.11 0.95
CA PHE A 86 0.84 -6.37 -0.25
C PHE A 86 -0.63 -5.96 -0.31
N ALA A 87 -1.57 -6.89 -0.12
CA ALA A 87 -3.01 -6.60 -0.07
C ALA A 87 -3.36 -5.54 0.98
N ARG A 88 -2.75 -5.60 2.18
CA ARG A 88 -2.92 -4.59 3.22
C ARG A 88 -2.40 -3.21 2.79
N SER A 89 -1.27 -3.16 2.10
CA SER A 89 -0.75 -1.90 1.55
C SER A 89 -1.69 -1.27 0.52
N LEU A 90 -2.37 -2.09 -0.30
CA LEU A 90 -3.39 -1.61 -1.23
C LEU A 90 -4.60 -0.99 -0.50
N VAL A 91 -5.05 -1.60 0.59
CA VAL A 91 -6.12 -1.01 1.43
C VAL A 91 -5.67 0.35 1.98
N GLN A 92 -4.45 0.44 2.50
CA GLN A 92 -3.91 1.69 3.05
C GLN A 92 -3.78 2.79 1.99
N LEU A 93 -3.40 2.42 0.76
CA LEU A 93 -3.34 3.36 -0.36
C LEU A 93 -4.74 3.91 -0.69
N ASP A 94 -5.75 3.05 -0.76
CA ASP A 94 -7.12 3.48 -1.04
C ASP A 94 -7.69 4.37 0.09
N ASP A 95 -7.38 4.05 1.35
CA ASP A 95 -7.74 4.89 2.50
C ASP A 95 -7.06 6.26 2.41
N MET A 96 -5.79 6.31 1.98
CA MET A 96 -5.05 7.56 1.80
C MET A 96 -5.66 8.40 0.68
N PHE A 97 -5.98 7.82 -0.47
CA PHE A 97 -6.62 8.51 -1.59
C PHE A 97 -8.03 9.00 -1.24
N THR A 98 -8.75 8.26 -0.40
CA THR A 98 -10.06 8.68 0.10
C THR A 98 -9.95 9.84 1.07
N ARG A 99 -8.94 9.82 1.97
CA ARG A 99 -8.73 10.87 2.98
C ARG A 99 -8.16 12.15 2.38
N TYR A 100 -7.28 12.02 1.39
CA TYR A 100 -6.61 13.14 0.72
C TYR A 100 -6.82 13.03 -0.80
N PRO A 101 -8.02 13.39 -1.29
CA PRO A 101 -8.36 13.26 -2.71
C PRO A 101 -7.55 14.19 -3.62
N ASP A 102 -7.02 15.29 -3.07
CA ASP A 102 -6.04 16.15 -3.73
C ASP A 102 -4.83 16.33 -2.80
N PRO A 103 -3.87 15.40 -2.84
CA PRO A 103 -2.73 15.45 -1.95
C PRO A 103 -1.74 16.56 -2.33
N GLY A 104 -1.92 17.25 -3.47
CA GLY A 104 -0.95 18.21 -4.00
C GLY A 104 0.43 17.61 -4.26
N LEU A 105 0.54 16.28 -4.26
CA LEU A 105 1.75 15.51 -4.46
C LEU A 105 1.57 14.62 -5.69
N THR A 106 2.40 14.86 -6.70
CA THR A 106 2.56 14.01 -7.87
C THR A 106 3.71 13.02 -7.61
N PRO A 107 3.77 11.88 -8.31
CA PRO A 107 4.92 10.97 -8.22
C PRO A 107 6.27 11.63 -8.53
N GLY A 108 6.28 12.78 -9.21
CA GLY A 108 7.49 13.57 -9.47
C GLY A 108 7.93 14.48 -8.31
N ASP A 109 7.05 14.73 -7.33
CA ASP A 109 7.36 15.53 -6.14
C ASP A 109 8.09 14.72 -5.05
N VAL A 110 8.12 13.40 -5.21
CA VAL A 110 8.87 12.50 -4.33
C VAL A 110 10.29 12.38 -4.88
N GLU A 111 11.26 13.02 -4.24
CA GLU A 111 12.67 12.77 -4.57
C GLU A 111 12.97 11.30 -4.32
N GLN A 112 13.35 10.57 -5.38
CA GLN A 112 13.79 9.19 -5.25
C GLN A 112 14.99 9.17 -4.31
N THR A 113 14.79 8.70 -3.08
CA THR A 113 15.85 8.45 -2.10
C THR A 113 16.63 7.21 -2.52
N GLY A 114 17.37 7.34 -3.62
CA GLY A 114 18.31 6.37 -4.15
C GLY A 114 19.53 7.12 -4.66
N SER A 115 20.57 6.40 -5.10
CA SER A 115 21.89 6.93 -5.47
C SER A 115 21.90 8.02 -6.58
N GLY A 116 20.74 8.40 -7.13
CA GLY A 116 20.54 9.52 -8.06
C GLY A 116 19.82 10.74 -7.45
N ALA A 117 19.68 10.83 -6.12
CA ALA A 117 19.13 12.00 -5.45
C ALA A 117 19.94 13.25 -5.85
N LYS A 118 19.27 14.21 -6.50
CA LYS A 118 19.88 15.51 -6.77
C LYS A 118 19.94 16.27 -5.45
N THR A 119 21.14 16.60 -4.98
CA THR A 119 21.37 17.38 -3.75
C THR A 119 20.84 18.83 -3.84
N GLU A 120 20.19 19.21 -4.93
CA GLU A 120 19.75 20.57 -5.19
C GLU A 120 18.23 20.66 -5.14
N LEU A 121 17.73 21.09 -3.97
CA LEU A 121 16.37 21.57 -3.80
C LEU A 121 16.08 22.69 -4.82
N PRO A 122 14.97 22.63 -5.59
CA PRO A 122 14.55 23.71 -6.45
C PRO A 122 14.32 24.99 -5.62
N ARG A 123 15.03 26.07 -5.97
CA ARG A 123 14.97 27.37 -5.27
C ARG A 123 13.66 28.14 -5.42
N ASP A 124 12.67 27.59 -6.11
CA ASP A 124 11.48 28.36 -6.54
C ASP A 124 10.22 28.04 -5.74
N ARG A 125 10.36 27.85 -4.41
CA ARG A 125 9.23 27.77 -3.49
C ARG A 125 9.19 29.00 -2.59
N GLY A 126 8.43 30.01 -3.03
CA GLY A 126 7.69 30.91 -2.15
C GLY A 126 8.30 32.28 -1.84
N THR A 127 8.01 33.27 -2.69
CA THR A 127 7.83 34.65 -2.21
C THR A 127 6.41 34.81 -1.70
N GLU A 128 6.12 34.25 -0.52
CA GLU A 128 5.00 34.69 0.31
C GLU A 128 5.55 34.88 1.72
N ARG A 129 5.83 36.16 2.05
CA ARG A 129 6.30 36.59 3.36
C ARG A 129 5.16 36.40 4.37
N HIS A 130 5.13 35.27 5.06
CA HIS A 130 4.62 35.26 6.44
C HIS A 130 5.74 35.79 7.35
N ALA A 131 5.41 36.80 8.15
CA ALA A 131 6.32 37.39 9.13
C ALA A 131 6.90 36.30 10.06
N PRO A 132 8.16 36.42 10.50
CA PRO A 132 8.80 35.39 11.30
C PRO A 132 8.12 35.35 12.67
N SER A 133 7.37 34.28 12.93
CA SER A 133 7.15 33.85 14.31
C SER A 133 8.46 33.19 14.73
N GLU A 134 9.07 33.71 15.80
CA GLU A 134 10.31 33.17 16.37
C GLU A 134 10.21 31.65 16.49
N GLU A 135 11.06 30.92 15.75
CA GLU A 135 11.18 29.48 15.89
C GLU A 135 11.56 29.18 17.34
N PRO A 136 10.79 28.37 18.08
CA PRO A 136 11.14 28.02 19.44
C PRO A 136 12.48 27.29 19.45
N SER A 137 13.35 27.72 20.36
CA SER A 137 14.69 27.15 20.51
C SER A 137 14.59 25.65 20.78
N PRO A 138 15.54 24.81 20.33
CA PRO A 138 15.61 23.38 20.65
C PRO A 138 15.49 23.05 22.16
N SER A 139 15.69 24.03 23.05
CA SER A 139 15.47 23.94 24.50
C SER A 139 13.99 23.82 24.91
N ASP A 140 13.07 24.40 24.14
CA ASP A 140 11.63 24.41 24.43
C ASP A 140 10.94 23.06 24.14
N TRP A 141 11.64 22.16 23.44
CA TRP A 141 11.14 20.82 23.11
C TRP A 141 11.25 19.83 24.27
N VAL A 142 12.03 20.15 25.31
CA VAL A 142 12.38 19.20 26.38
C VAL A 142 11.59 19.46 27.68
N ALA A 143 10.69 20.44 27.70
CA ALA A 143 9.90 20.76 28.89
C ALA A 143 8.42 20.32 28.77
N ASP A 144 8.19 19.00 28.65
CA ASP A 144 6.92 18.40 29.09
C ASP A 144 7.14 16.96 29.59
N ALA A 145 8.00 16.82 30.59
CA ALA A 145 7.92 15.72 31.53
C ALA A 145 7.52 16.33 32.87
N GLY A 146 6.22 16.56 33.04
CA GLY A 146 5.62 16.98 34.30
C GLY A 146 6.09 16.06 35.43
N THR A 147 6.96 16.59 36.28
CA THR A 147 7.18 16.11 37.64
C THR A 147 6.11 16.77 38.49
N ASP A 148 4.96 16.12 38.58
CA ASP A 148 3.96 16.47 39.57
C ASP A 148 4.35 15.80 40.89
N SER A 149 5.16 16.50 41.67
CA SER A 149 5.38 16.20 43.08
C SER A 149 5.52 17.50 43.83
N ASP A 150 4.40 18.04 44.29
CA ASP A 150 4.43 18.98 45.40
C ASP A 150 3.37 18.69 46.47
N GLY A 151 3.88 18.67 47.71
CA GLY A 151 3.27 19.22 48.91
C GLY A 151 1.82 18.93 49.23
N ARG A 152 1.59 17.88 50.03
CA ARG A 152 0.44 17.82 50.95
C ARG A 152 0.90 18.38 52.29
N GLU A 153 0.67 19.68 52.51
CA GLU A 153 0.80 20.32 53.82
C GLU A 153 -0.37 19.96 54.75
N GLU A 154 -0.06 20.12 56.03
CA GLU A 154 -0.68 19.64 57.25
C GLU A 154 -2.04 20.30 57.56
N GLN A 155 -2.90 19.53 58.25
CA GLN A 155 -3.68 19.98 59.40
C GLN A 155 -3.74 18.86 60.43
#